data_AF-A0A2T1D258-F1
#
_entry.id   AF-A0A2T1D258-F1
#
_cell.length_a   1.000
_cell.length_b   1.000
_cell.length_c   1.000
_cell.angle_alpha   90.00
_cell.angle_beta   90.00
_cell.angle_gamma   90.00
#
_symmetry.space_group_name_H-M   'P 1'
#
loop_
_entity.id
_entity.type
_entity.pdbx_description
1 polymer ?
#
loop_
_entity_poly.entity_id
_entity_poly.type
_entity_poly.pdbx_seq_one_letter_code
_entity_poly.pdbx_strand_id
1 'polypeptide(L)'
;ISTLKFLNNLLNAAANSVALNEPRLANSGGGFNPRGDIRSAQFIRELMKFGFEVAKVNPTVTTTGETVISEFLNTLWKGGDDRKGQGGLNQFFEGAKSGSDRVKLLGFGDRLVDAAQLLQGADLQAQKKDAKFLSQLLNLGSSYTALNPITAAGDQPLNFFLSTAYQLSNTRLTAQQLDSFLQSVTNPDVVLFANSDRLKTLNKITDVSLQGVKRSNEFISKTMGVALTGKGISLFNIKDYKGVKNQANPLALVGVERFINIVEKVEAVYKNDTPQEIITRLRRLYYPGDSGWNLINEITNQQAFAALLPNAPNSESDPLSPGLLAERKVYAAELGSLDKDAYAILTAKANENGKEDNPSPYLVIPERNEMIDIGHLLLTLDALLHPGSNAPYSDPYYNVPTIDPASWVADVGVGSVWLTLQQRGTSQEGTPINLKLSSGTPTKEEIDAYYKASAPEADILGDVDGFGLFDRFNNPGRKDQRFSTHLKRYYLQNDARFDIHTRWQTFANEFQAKPIEATFDADDLTEVAKQAWVSRINKFNNLFGDGKFSVSPGGLGRNPNWNWAYTGDMFERFSKYVQEQLKNERNP
;
A
#
# COMPACT_ATOMS: atom_id res chain seq x y z
N ILE A 1 42.28 5.30 -8.83
CA ILE A 1 42.33 4.50 -10.07
C ILE A 1 42.20 5.46 -11.25
N SER A 2 43.01 5.33 -12.31
CA SER A 2 42.94 6.25 -13.47
C SER A 2 41.78 5.87 -14.40
N THR A 3 41.12 6.86 -15.01
CA THR A 3 40.10 6.69 -16.07
C THR A 3 40.56 5.72 -17.17
N LEU A 4 41.86 5.76 -17.52
CA LEU A 4 42.46 4.84 -18.48
C LEU A 4 42.35 3.37 -18.06
N LYS A 5 42.54 3.06 -16.77
CA LYS A 5 42.39 1.69 -16.25
C LYS A 5 40.94 1.22 -16.34
N PHE A 6 39.97 2.10 -16.02
CA PHE A 6 38.55 1.80 -16.14
C PHE A 6 38.16 1.45 -17.59
N LEU A 7 38.59 2.28 -18.55
CA LEU A 7 38.29 2.08 -19.97
C LEU A 7 38.93 0.81 -20.53
N ASN A 8 40.16 0.51 -20.11
CA ASN A 8 40.82 -0.74 -20.48
C ASN A 8 40.04 -1.97 -19.98
N ASN A 9 39.57 -1.93 -18.72
CA ASN A 9 38.76 -3.00 -18.17
C ASN A 9 37.39 -3.13 -18.87
N LEU A 10 36.79 -2.02 -19.29
CA LEU A 10 35.54 -2.01 -20.04
C LEU A 10 35.69 -2.68 -21.41
N LEU A 11 36.75 -2.33 -22.14
CA LEU A 11 37.08 -2.97 -23.41
C LEU A 11 37.36 -4.46 -23.25
N ASN A 12 38.09 -4.86 -22.20
CA ASN A 12 38.35 -6.26 -21.90
C ASN A 12 37.07 -7.03 -21.57
N ALA A 13 36.18 -6.47 -20.75
CA ALA A 13 34.89 -7.09 -20.45
C ALA A 13 34.04 -7.26 -21.72
N ALA A 14 34.04 -6.25 -22.60
CA ALA A 14 33.30 -6.29 -23.85
C ALA A 14 33.89 -7.30 -24.86
N ALA A 15 35.21 -7.37 -24.98
CA ALA A 15 35.92 -8.32 -25.82
C ALA A 15 35.72 -9.77 -25.40
N ASN A 16 35.38 -10.03 -24.14
CA ASN A 16 35.10 -11.36 -23.62
C ASN A 16 33.60 -11.67 -23.47
N SER A 17 32.71 -10.72 -23.76
CA SER A 17 31.26 -10.96 -23.72
C SER A 17 30.82 -11.79 -24.92
N VAL A 18 30.29 -12.99 -24.66
CA VAL A 18 29.70 -13.87 -25.69
C VAL A 18 28.60 -13.13 -26.45
N ALA A 19 27.74 -12.39 -25.74
CA ALA A 19 26.63 -11.66 -26.34
C ALA A 19 27.07 -10.57 -27.34
N LEU A 20 28.28 -10.00 -27.18
CA LEU A 20 28.84 -8.96 -28.06
C LEU A 20 29.72 -9.54 -29.18
N ASN A 21 30.17 -10.79 -29.04
CA ASN A 21 31.03 -11.46 -30.02
C ASN A 21 30.27 -12.37 -31.00
N GLU A 22 29.07 -12.81 -30.65
CA GLU A 22 28.28 -13.70 -31.50
C GLU A 22 27.90 -13.05 -32.85
N PRO A 23 27.98 -13.79 -33.97
CA PRO A 23 27.50 -13.33 -35.27
C PRO A 23 26.01 -12.99 -35.23
N ARG A 24 25.63 -11.83 -35.79
CA ARG A 24 24.23 -11.37 -35.80
C ARG A 24 23.84 -10.75 -37.15
N LEU A 25 22.54 -10.79 -37.44
CA LEU A 25 21.95 -10.17 -38.63
C LEU A 25 22.05 -8.64 -38.51
N ALA A 26 22.59 -7.96 -39.52
CA ALA A 26 22.63 -6.50 -39.52
C ALA A 26 21.24 -5.92 -39.85
N ASN A 27 20.79 -4.97 -39.03
CA ASN A 27 19.44 -4.40 -39.08
C ASN A 27 19.16 -3.43 -40.25
N SER A 28 20.12 -3.22 -41.15
CA SER A 28 19.99 -2.24 -42.24
C SER A 28 20.05 -2.89 -43.63
N GLY A 29 19.31 -3.99 -43.83
CA GLY A 29 19.05 -4.56 -45.15
C GLY A 29 20.31 -4.84 -45.98
N GLY A 30 21.05 -5.89 -45.65
CA GLY A 30 22.09 -6.44 -46.53
C GLY A 30 23.43 -6.74 -45.85
N GLY A 31 23.45 -7.64 -44.88
CA GLY A 31 24.72 -8.21 -44.43
C GLY A 31 24.62 -9.03 -43.14
N PHE A 32 25.09 -10.27 -43.19
CA PHE A 32 25.54 -11.00 -42.01
C PHE A 32 26.74 -10.26 -41.42
N ASN A 33 26.75 -9.89 -40.14
CA ASN A 33 27.98 -9.46 -39.47
C ASN A 33 28.59 -10.70 -38.78
N PRO A 34 29.55 -11.40 -39.42
CA PRO A 34 30.12 -12.65 -38.93
C PRO A 34 30.92 -12.54 -37.63
N ARG A 35 31.09 -11.33 -37.07
CA ARG A 35 32.12 -11.06 -36.05
C ARG A 35 31.63 -10.27 -34.82
N GLY A 36 30.32 -10.13 -34.64
CA GLY A 36 29.74 -9.44 -33.47
C GLY A 36 29.93 -7.91 -33.47
N ASP A 37 29.43 -7.26 -32.41
CA ASP A 37 29.42 -5.80 -32.26
C ASP A 37 30.81 -5.24 -31.89
N ILE A 38 31.66 -6.01 -31.22
CA ILE A 38 32.98 -5.54 -30.76
C ILE A 38 33.93 -5.15 -31.89
N ARG A 39 33.66 -5.60 -33.13
CA ARG A 39 34.46 -5.22 -34.31
C ARG A 39 33.90 -3.99 -35.05
N SER A 40 32.76 -3.46 -34.62
CA SER A 40 32.21 -2.21 -35.16
C SER A 40 32.95 -1.01 -34.56
N ALA A 41 33.58 -0.21 -35.42
CA ALA A 41 34.22 1.04 -35.01
C ALA A 41 33.23 2.03 -34.39
N GLN A 42 31.97 2.00 -34.83
CA GLN A 42 30.89 2.80 -34.22
C GLN A 42 30.58 2.30 -32.81
N PHE A 43 30.40 0.98 -32.63
CA PHE A 43 30.10 0.41 -31.33
C PHE A 43 31.23 0.68 -30.32
N ILE A 44 32.49 0.44 -30.70
CA ILE A 44 33.64 0.71 -29.82
C ILE A 44 33.68 2.19 -29.42
N ARG A 45 33.44 3.10 -30.37
CA ARG A 45 33.43 4.54 -30.10
C ARG A 45 32.37 4.92 -29.07
N GLU A 46 31.14 4.43 -29.24
CA GLU A 46 30.05 4.72 -28.30
C GLU A 46 30.25 4.03 -26.94
N LEU A 47 30.81 2.81 -26.92
CA LEU A 47 31.15 2.09 -25.69
C LEU A 47 32.22 2.86 -24.89
N MET A 48 33.24 3.37 -25.58
CA MET A 48 34.29 4.18 -24.96
C MET A 48 33.73 5.50 -24.45
N LYS A 49 32.88 6.18 -25.24
CA LYS A 49 32.23 7.43 -24.84
C LYS A 49 31.40 7.24 -23.56
N PHE A 50 30.52 6.24 -23.55
CA PHE A 50 29.74 5.86 -22.38
C PHE A 50 30.63 5.56 -21.17
N GLY A 51 31.71 4.79 -21.37
CA GLY A 51 32.68 4.49 -20.31
C GLY A 51 33.36 5.73 -19.74
N PHE A 52 33.66 6.72 -20.58
CA PHE A 52 34.23 8.00 -20.14
C PHE A 52 33.25 8.76 -19.24
N GLU A 53 31.97 8.87 -19.61
CA GLU A 53 31.00 9.60 -18.78
C GLU A 53 30.76 8.91 -17.43
N VAL A 54 30.64 7.58 -17.40
CA VAL A 54 30.56 6.82 -16.14
C VAL A 54 31.82 7.05 -15.28
N ALA A 55 33.00 7.11 -15.91
CA ALA A 55 34.25 7.31 -15.19
C ALA A 55 34.36 8.72 -14.56
N LYS A 56 33.80 9.76 -15.20
CA LYS A 56 33.81 11.14 -14.65
C LYS A 56 33.05 11.26 -13.33
N VAL A 57 32.05 10.42 -13.11
CA VAL A 57 31.27 10.41 -11.87
C VAL A 57 32.09 9.93 -10.68
N ASN A 58 33.17 9.17 -10.93
CA ASN A 58 34.02 8.55 -9.92
C ASN A 58 33.21 7.83 -8.82
N PRO A 59 32.41 6.81 -9.19
CA PRO A 59 31.50 6.19 -8.25
C PRO A 59 32.25 5.45 -7.14
N THR A 60 31.72 5.57 -5.92
CA THR A 60 32.22 4.94 -4.71
C THR A 60 31.38 3.71 -4.43
N VAL A 61 32.03 2.54 -4.32
CA VAL A 61 31.35 1.29 -3.98
C VAL A 61 31.43 1.12 -2.47
N THR A 62 30.32 1.34 -1.78
CA THR A 62 30.23 1.30 -0.31
C THR A 62 29.86 -0.09 0.23
N THR A 63 29.25 -0.95 -0.59
CA THR A 63 28.93 -2.35 -0.23
C THR A 63 29.23 -3.32 -1.39
N THR A 64 29.72 -4.51 -1.04
CA THR A 64 29.98 -5.60 -2.00
C THR A 64 28.80 -6.56 -2.04
N GLY A 65 28.24 -6.82 -3.24
CA GLY A 65 27.31 -7.93 -3.47
C GLY A 65 25.84 -7.58 -3.74
N GLU A 66 25.47 -6.31 -3.93
CA GLU A 66 24.05 -5.92 -3.96
C GLU A 66 23.38 -5.95 -5.34
N THR A 67 24.11 -5.85 -6.47
CA THR A 67 23.59 -6.09 -7.85
C THR A 67 24.70 -6.45 -8.85
N VAL A 68 24.39 -7.20 -9.92
CA VAL A 68 25.35 -7.58 -10.98
C VAL A 68 25.95 -6.36 -11.71
N ILE A 69 25.18 -5.28 -11.95
CA ILE A 69 25.73 -4.03 -12.51
C ILE A 69 26.63 -3.29 -11.51
N SER A 70 26.33 -3.31 -10.21
CA SER A 70 27.23 -2.71 -9.20
C SER A 70 28.55 -3.48 -9.07
N GLU A 71 28.51 -4.81 -9.16
CA GLU A 71 29.71 -5.64 -9.23
C GLU A 71 30.50 -5.40 -10.51
N PHE A 72 29.82 -5.20 -11.64
CA PHE A 72 30.43 -4.80 -12.91
C PHE A 72 31.17 -3.47 -12.78
N LEU A 73 30.52 -2.40 -12.29
CA LEU A 73 31.17 -1.10 -12.09
C LEU A 73 32.37 -1.23 -11.13
N ASN A 74 32.24 -2.03 -10.07
CA ASN A 74 33.34 -2.30 -9.14
C ASN A 74 34.52 -3.04 -9.81
N THR A 75 34.25 -4.06 -10.63
CA THR A 75 35.26 -4.78 -11.42
C THR A 75 35.96 -3.86 -12.41
N LEU A 76 35.23 -2.95 -13.06
CA LEU A 76 35.85 -1.96 -13.97
C LEU A 76 36.83 -1.05 -13.25
N TRP A 77 36.53 -0.64 -12.02
CA TRP A 77 37.42 0.21 -11.22
C TRP A 77 38.59 -0.56 -10.61
N LYS A 78 38.33 -1.63 -9.87
CA LYS A 78 39.36 -2.32 -9.08
C LYS A 78 40.20 -3.28 -9.93
N GLY A 79 39.65 -3.78 -11.04
CA GLY A 79 40.08 -5.04 -11.65
C GLY A 79 39.57 -6.22 -10.82
N GLY A 80 39.48 -7.42 -11.40
CA GLY A 80 38.92 -8.58 -10.70
C GLY A 80 38.45 -9.67 -11.64
N ASP A 81 37.43 -10.42 -11.23
CA ASP A 81 36.84 -11.51 -12.02
C ASP A 81 36.19 -10.98 -13.30
N ASP A 82 36.82 -11.26 -14.44
CA ASP A 82 36.36 -10.88 -15.78
C ASP A 82 34.92 -11.37 -16.06
N ARG A 83 34.47 -12.45 -15.42
CA ARG A 83 33.10 -12.97 -15.56
C ARG A 83 32.06 -12.01 -14.98
N LYS A 84 32.39 -11.31 -13.89
CA LYS A 84 31.52 -10.27 -13.30
C LYS A 84 31.43 -9.05 -14.21
N GLY A 85 32.55 -8.69 -14.85
CA GLY A 85 32.60 -7.65 -15.87
C GLY A 85 31.68 -7.95 -17.07
N GLN A 86 31.73 -9.19 -17.56
CA GLN A 86 30.89 -9.67 -18.66
C GLN A 86 29.40 -9.73 -18.26
N GLY A 87 29.10 -10.22 -17.05
CA GLY A 87 27.74 -10.35 -16.53
C GLY A 87 26.98 -9.02 -16.52
N GLY A 88 27.63 -7.93 -16.06
CA GLY A 88 27.01 -6.60 -16.07
C GLY A 88 26.78 -6.03 -17.45
N LEU A 89 27.70 -6.24 -18.41
CA LEU A 89 27.47 -5.85 -19.80
C LEU A 89 26.30 -6.63 -20.43
N ASN A 90 26.22 -7.93 -20.15
CA ASN A 90 25.13 -8.77 -20.64
C ASN A 90 23.78 -8.30 -20.10
N GLN A 91 23.72 -7.95 -18.81
CA GLN A 91 22.52 -7.39 -18.19
C GLN A 91 22.18 -6.00 -18.73
N PHE A 92 23.17 -5.12 -18.91
CA PHE A 92 22.93 -3.80 -19.47
C PHE A 92 22.34 -3.89 -20.88
N PHE A 93 22.81 -4.82 -21.71
CA PHE A 93 22.28 -5.05 -23.04
C PHE A 93 21.09 -6.02 -23.10
N GLU A 94 20.53 -6.41 -21.96
CA GLU A 94 19.37 -7.29 -21.89
C GLU A 94 18.18 -6.65 -22.64
N GLY A 95 17.61 -7.36 -23.61
CA GLY A 95 16.50 -6.87 -24.42
C GLY A 95 16.88 -6.03 -25.64
N ALA A 96 18.15 -5.66 -25.83
CA ALA A 96 18.64 -5.08 -27.08
C ALA A 96 18.78 -6.16 -28.16
N LYS A 97 17.96 -6.07 -29.21
CA LYS A 97 17.82 -7.14 -30.22
C LYS A 97 18.86 -7.06 -31.33
N SER A 98 19.55 -5.94 -31.47
CA SER A 98 20.54 -5.70 -32.52
C SER A 98 21.71 -4.84 -32.05
N GLY A 99 22.79 -4.82 -32.83
CA GLY A 99 23.91 -3.90 -32.61
C GLY A 99 23.49 -2.42 -32.69
N SER A 100 22.51 -2.08 -33.53
CA SER A 100 21.95 -0.74 -33.59
C SER A 100 21.21 -0.36 -32.30
N ASP A 101 20.45 -1.30 -31.71
CA ASP A 101 19.76 -1.07 -30.44
C ASP A 101 20.76 -0.88 -29.29
N ARG A 102 21.87 -1.62 -29.31
CA ARG A 102 22.95 -1.47 -28.32
C ARG A 102 23.67 -0.13 -28.44
N VAL A 103 23.93 0.33 -29.67
CA VAL A 103 24.48 1.67 -29.92
C VAL A 103 23.53 2.75 -29.42
N LYS A 104 22.22 2.63 -29.70
CA LYS A 104 21.20 3.55 -29.16
C LYS A 104 21.17 3.54 -27.64
N LEU A 105 21.25 2.36 -27.03
CA LEU A 105 21.27 2.19 -25.58
C LEU A 105 22.52 2.81 -24.94
N LEU A 106 23.69 2.67 -25.55
CA LEU A 106 24.92 3.33 -25.08
C LEU A 106 24.75 4.85 -25.07
N GLY A 107 24.27 5.42 -26.18
CA GLY A 107 24.00 6.86 -26.26
C GLY A 107 22.89 7.35 -25.32
N PHE A 108 21.94 6.48 -24.95
CA PHE A 108 20.93 6.80 -23.95
C PHE A 108 21.47 6.75 -22.52
N GLY A 109 22.26 5.72 -22.19
CA GLY A 109 22.94 5.58 -20.90
C GLY A 109 23.88 6.76 -20.63
N ASP A 110 24.62 7.20 -21.65
CA ASP A 110 25.45 8.40 -21.66
C ASP A 110 24.67 9.63 -21.16
N ARG A 111 23.50 9.90 -21.75
CA ARG A 111 22.66 11.04 -21.39
C ARG A 111 22.06 10.93 -19.98
N LEU A 112 21.73 9.72 -19.52
CA LEU A 112 21.24 9.52 -18.15
C LEU A 112 22.32 9.79 -17.12
N VAL A 113 23.56 9.36 -17.39
CA VAL A 113 24.71 9.63 -16.53
C VAL A 113 25.01 11.13 -16.50
N ASP A 114 25.02 11.80 -17.65
CA ASP A 114 25.21 13.25 -17.73
C ASP A 114 24.11 14.01 -16.97
N ALA A 115 22.85 13.59 -17.12
CA ALA A 115 21.73 14.21 -16.40
C ALA A 115 21.86 14.01 -14.88
N ALA A 116 22.29 12.82 -14.42
CA ALA A 116 22.54 12.57 -13.01
C ALA A 116 23.68 13.43 -12.44
N GLN A 117 24.70 13.77 -13.25
CA GLN A 117 25.77 14.67 -12.83
C GLN A 117 25.28 16.11 -12.57
N LEU A 118 24.22 16.53 -13.29
CA LEU A 118 23.62 17.86 -13.19
C LEU A 118 22.63 18.03 -12.03
N LEU A 119 22.33 16.97 -11.27
CA LEU A 119 21.45 17.04 -10.10
C LEU A 119 22.00 18.00 -9.04
N GLN A 120 21.14 18.86 -8.51
CA GLN A 120 21.47 19.89 -7.53
C GLN A 120 20.63 19.68 -6.25
N GLY A 121 21.27 19.42 -5.12
CA GLY A 121 20.63 19.13 -3.84
C GLY A 121 21.63 18.44 -2.90
N ALA A 122 21.66 18.84 -1.62
CA ALA A 122 22.71 18.40 -0.67
C ALA A 122 22.77 16.87 -0.53
N ASP A 123 21.61 16.20 -0.45
CA ASP A 123 21.52 14.74 -0.32
C ASP A 123 21.79 14.00 -1.64
N LEU A 124 21.50 14.64 -2.78
CA LEU A 124 21.70 14.10 -4.13
C LEU A 124 23.19 14.15 -4.57
N GLN A 125 23.99 15.05 -3.98
CA GLN A 125 25.43 15.12 -4.25
C GLN A 125 26.19 13.87 -3.77
N ALA A 126 25.71 13.20 -2.72
CA ALA A 126 26.25 11.92 -2.26
C ALA A 126 25.79 10.77 -3.17
N GLN A 127 24.48 10.73 -3.49
CA GLN A 127 23.87 9.68 -4.31
C GLN A 127 24.42 9.62 -5.74
N LYS A 128 24.76 10.75 -6.37
CA LYS A 128 25.31 10.73 -7.73
C LYS A 128 26.63 9.96 -7.83
N LYS A 129 27.39 9.86 -6.74
CA LYS A 129 28.63 9.07 -6.67
C LYS A 129 28.38 7.65 -6.19
N ASP A 130 27.14 7.27 -5.87
CA ASP A 130 26.83 5.92 -5.44
C ASP A 130 26.76 4.98 -6.67
N ALA A 131 27.59 3.94 -6.67
CA ALA A 131 27.58 2.93 -7.72
C ALA A 131 26.23 2.18 -7.79
N LYS A 132 25.51 2.05 -6.67
CA LYS A 132 24.18 1.43 -6.61
C LYS A 132 23.13 2.28 -7.32
N PHE A 133 23.09 3.58 -7.02
CA PHE A 133 22.18 4.52 -7.68
C PHE A 133 22.39 4.53 -9.21
N LEU A 134 23.64 4.70 -9.66
CA LEU A 134 23.97 4.70 -11.09
C LEU A 134 23.60 3.37 -11.76
N SER A 135 23.83 2.25 -11.07
CA SER A 135 23.43 0.92 -11.52
C SER A 135 21.91 0.83 -11.73
N GLN A 136 21.11 1.30 -10.79
CA GLN A 136 19.65 1.26 -10.89
C GLN A 136 19.11 2.20 -11.97
N LEU A 137 19.69 3.39 -12.11
CA LEU A 137 19.33 4.34 -13.16
C LEU A 137 19.60 3.77 -14.55
N LEU A 138 20.76 3.13 -14.74
CA LEU A 138 21.14 2.49 -16.01
C LEU A 138 20.27 1.26 -16.31
N ASN A 139 19.92 0.46 -15.30
CA ASN A 139 18.99 -0.67 -15.45
C ASN A 139 17.59 -0.21 -15.88
N LEU A 140 17.08 0.85 -15.26
CA LEU A 140 15.82 1.44 -15.64
C LEU A 140 15.87 1.94 -17.10
N GLY A 141 16.96 2.62 -17.47
CA GLY A 141 17.13 3.13 -18.82
C GLY A 141 17.23 2.01 -19.89
N SER A 142 17.95 0.93 -19.58
CA SER A 142 18.01 -0.26 -20.42
C SER A 142 16.63 -0.88 -20.62
N SER A 143 15.90 -1.10 -19.52
CA SER A 143 14.55 -1.66 -19.56
C SER A 143 13.58 -0.80 -20.36
N TYR A 144 13.70 0.52 -20.26
CA TYR A 144 12.93 1.47 -21.06
C TYR A 144 13.27 1.40 -22.56
N THR A 145 14.55 1.32 -22.92
CA THR A 145 14.98 1.21 -24.32
C THR A 145 14.54 -0.11 -24.95
N ALA A 146 14.57 -1.21 -24.17
CA ALA A 146 14.18 -2.53 -24.62
C ALA A 146 12.71 -2.62 -25.07
N LEU A 147 11.85 -1.73 -24.55
CA LEU A 147 10.46 -1.60 -24.97
C LEU A 147 10.33 -1.01 -26.38
N ASN A 148 11.34 -0.30 -26.89
CA ASN A 148 11.30 0.48 -28.12
C ASN A 148 10.11 1.47 -28.15
N PRO A 149 10.14 2.49 -27.27
CA PRO A 149 9.00 3.37 -27.05
C PRO A 149 8.71 4.28 -28.24
N ILE A 150 7.41 4.54 -28.46
CA ILE A 150 6.89 5.44 -29.50
C ILE A 150 6.30 6.70 -28.86
N THR A 151 6.42 7.83 -29.56
CA THR A 151 5.75 9.08 -29.21
C THR A 151 4.27 8.95 -29.58
N ALA A 152 3.35 9.08 -28.62
CA ALA A 152 1.91 9.12 -28.89
C ALA A 152 1.47 10.55 -29.27
N ALA A 153 0.40 10.66 -30.08
CA ALA A 153 -0.30 11.91 -30.34
C ALA A 153 -1.10 12.33 -29.10
N GLY A 154 -0.52 13.19 -28.27
CA GLY A 154 -1.12 13.70 -27.04
C GLY A 154 -0.05 14.23 -26.08
N ASP A 155 -0.45 15.12 -25.17
CA ASP A 155 0.44 15.74 -24.19
C ASP A 155 1.20 14.67 -23.40
N GLN A 156 2.51 14.61 -23.60
CA GLN A 156 3.41 13.91 -22.69
C GLN A 156 3.21 14.52 -21.29
N PRO A 157 3.26 13.75 -20.20
CA PRO A 157 3.48 14.35 -18.89
C PRO A 157 4.74 15.21 -19.03
N LEU A 158 4.64 16.51 -18.72
CA LEU A 158 5.72 17.50 -18.83
C LEU A 158 7.01 17.12 -18.06
N ASN A 159 7.01 15.98 -17.34
CA ASN A 159 7.98 15.56 -16.35
C ASN A 159 8.56 14.14 -16.56
N PHE A 160 8.35 13.47 -17.71
CA PHE A 160 8.88 12.11 -17.92
C PHE A 160 10.32 12.11 -18.46
N PHE A 161 11.31 12.14 -17.55
CA PHE A 161 12.74 12.27 -17.87
C PHE A 161 13.29 11.22 -18.85
N LEU A 162 12.80 9.98 -18.82
CA LEU A 162 13.25 8.92 -19.73
C LEU A 162 12.88 9.22 -21.18
N SER A 163 11.67 9.71 -21.45
CA SER A 163 11.27 10.12 -22.80
C SER A 163 12.08 11.32 -23.28
N THR A 164 12.29 12.32 -22.41
CA THR A 164 13.12 13.48 -22.75
C THR A 164 14.56 13.06 -23.09
N ALA A 165 15.14 12.15 -22.31
CA ALA A 165 16.47 11.62 -22.58
C ALA A 165 16.50 10.73 -23.84
N TYR A 166 15.42 10.02 -24.15
CA TYR A 166 15.38 9.08 -25.27
C TYR A 166 15.10 9.79 -26.61
N GLN A 167 14.17 10.74 -26.62
CA GLN A 167 13.62 11.36 -27.83
C GLN A 167 14.14 12.78 -28.07
N LEU A 168 14.17 13.62 -27.02
CA LEU A 168 14.51 15.04 -27.16
C LEU A 168 16.02 15.31 -27.04
N SER A 169 16.78 14.37 -26.48
CA SER A 169 18.22 14.51 -26.23
C SER A 169 18.60 15.80 -25.49
N ASN A 170 17.70 16.31 -24.63
CA ASN A 170 17.90 17.53 -23.86
C ASN A 170 18.35 17.20 -22.43
N THR A 171 19.66 17.09 -22.23
CA THR A 171 20.27 16.69 -20.95
C THR A 171 19.86 17.58 -19.78
N ARG A 172 19.71 18.90 -19.98
CA ARG A 172 19.34 19.83 -18.91
C ARG A 172 17.89 19.63 -18.46
N LEU A 173 16.97 19.47 -19.42
CA LEU A 173 15.57 19.18 -19.12
C LEU A 173 15.43 17.77 -18.51
N THR A 174 16.17 16.79 -19.02
CA THR A 174 16.25 15.46 -18.39
C THR A 174 16.69 15.56 -16.94
N ALA A 175 17.73 16.34 -16.63
CA ALA A 175 18.21 16.51 -15.27
C ALA A 175 17.16 17.14 -14.35
N GLN A 176 16.45 18.18 -14.80
CA GLN A 176 15.37 18.81 -14.04
C GLN A 176 14.21 17.86 -13.75
N GLN A 177 13.82 17.06 -14.75
CA GLN A 177 12.74 16.09 -14.62
C GLN A 177 13.17 14.89 -13.76
N LEU A 178 14.43 14.45 -13.89
CA LEU A 178 15.00 13.41 -13.03
C LEU A 178 15.06 13.90 -11.59
N ASP A 179 15.55 15.11 -11.34
CA ASP A 179 15.57 15.72 -10.01
C ASP A 179 14.17 15.78 -9.39
N SER A 180 13.18 16.25 -10.16
CA SER A 180 11.77 16.27 -9.72
C SER A 180 11.24 14.87 -9.40
N PHE A 181 11.58 13.87 -10.23
CA PHE A 181 11.22 12.47 -9.99
C PHE A 181 11.86 11.96 -8.69
N LEU A 182 13.15 12.20 -8.48
CA LEU A 182 13.88 11.74 -7.31
C LEU A 182 13.39 12.40 -6.02
N GLN A 183 13.04 13.69 -6.08
CA GLN A 183 12.45 14.43 -4.96
C GLN A 183 11.02 13.97 -4.64
N SER A 184 10.31 13.38 -5.60
CA SER A 184 8.97 12.87 -5.39
C SER A 184 8.92 11.48 -4.73
N VAL A 185 10.08 10.88 -4.42
CA VAL A 185 10.18 9.52 -3.89
C VAL A 185 11.12 9.42 -2.70
N THR A 186 10.70 8.70 -1.66
CA THR A 186 11.45 8.59 -0.39
C THR A 186 12.70 7.72 -0.50
N ASN A 187 12.73 6.76 -1.44
CA ASN A 187 13.89 5.89 -1.68
C ASN A 187 14.12 5.71 -3.19
N PRO A 188 14.90 6.61 -3.81
CA PRO A 188 15.19 6.57 -5.23
C PRO A 188 15.69 5.22 -5.74
N ASP A 189 16.61 4.56 -5.03
CA ASP A 189 17.19 3.29 -5.47
C ASP A 189 16.15 2.18 -5.59
N VAL A 190 15.27 2.05 -4.58
CA VAL A 190 14.20 1.06 -4.57
C VAL A 190 13.19 1.34 -5.68
N VAL A 191 12.86 2.62 -5.89
CA VAL A 191 11.88 3.00 -6.92
C VAL A 191 12.44 2.81 -8.33
N LEU A 192 13.70 3.16 -8.57
CA LEU A 192 14.38 2.91 -9.84
C LEU A 192 14.45 1.41 -10.14
N PHE A 193 14.77 0.59 -9.13
CA PHE A 193 14.78 -0.87 -9.24
C PHE A 193 13.40 -1.45 -9.57
N ALA A 194 12.37 -1.12 -8.78
CA ALA A 194 11.02 -1.62 -8.96
C ALA A 194 10.46 -1.22 -10.35
N ASN A 195 10.77 -0.01 -10.81
CA ASN A 195 10.36 0.43 -12.14
C ASN A 195 11.10 -0.30 -13.26
N SER A 196 12.38 -0.59 -13.11
CA SER A 196 13.11 -1.45 -14.04
C SER A 196 12.41 -2.80 -14.21
N ASP A 197 12.04 -3.47 -13.11
CA ASP A 197 11.37 -4.78 -13.16
C ASP A 197 9.98 -4.73 -13.80
N ARG A 198 9.21 -3.67 -13.53
CA ARG A 198 7.92 -3.43 -14.20
C ARG A 198 8.09 -3.26 -15.71
N LEU A 199 9.09 -2.50 -16.15
CA LEU A 199 9.37 -2.33 -17.58
C LEU A 199 9.85 -3.63 -18.25
N LYS A 200 10.68 -4.42 -17.57
CA LYS A 200 11.08 -5.74 -18.06
C LYS A 200 9.88 -6.67 -18.22
N THR A 201 8.98 -6.68 -17.24
CA THR A 201 7.75 -7.46 -17.30
C THR A 201 6.86 -7.01 -18.46
N LEU A 202 6.71 -5.69 -18.65
CA LEU A 202 5.98 -5.13 -19.78
C LEU A 202 6.58 -5.57 -21.14
N ASN A 203 7.91 -5.66 -21.22
CA ASN A 203 8.58 -6.07 -22.45
C ASN A 203 8.27 -7.52 -22.83
N LYS A 204 8.03 -8.39 -21.85
CA LYS A 204 7.71 -9.82 -22.05
C LYS A 204 6.33 -10.06 -22.68
N ILE A 205 5.44 -9.07 -22.71
CA ILE A 205 4.12 -9.21 -23.35
C ILE A 205 4.27 -9.40 -24.86
N THR A 206 3.91 -10.57 -25.39
CA THR A 206 4.06 -10.91 -26.82
C THR A 206 2.79 -10.66 -27.64
N ASP A 207 1.67 -10.33 -27.01
CA ASP A 207 0.40 -10.06 -27.69
C ASP A 207 0.59 -8.92 -28.72
N VAL A 208 0.22 -9.21 -29.97
CA VAL A 208 0.36 -8.29 -31.11
C VAL A 208 -0.57 -7.09 -30.97
N SER A 209 -1.77 -7.30 -30.43
CA SER A 209 -2.77 -6.24 -30.23
C SER A 209 -2.32 -5.18 -29.22
N LEU A 210 -1.44 -5.57 -28.29
CA LEU A 210 -0.94 -4.70 -27.23
C LEU A 210 0.42 -4.06 -27.55
N GLN A 211 1.07 -4.39 -28.69
CA GLN A 211 2.41 -3.88 -29.02
C GLN A 211 2.46 -2.36 -29.14
N GLY A 212 1.44 -1.73 -29.74
CA GLY A 212 1.38 -0.27 -29.84
C GLY A 212 1.18 0.38 -28.47
N VAL A 213 0.30 -0.20 -27.66
CA VAL A 213 -0.05 0.31 -26.33
C VAL A 213 1.16 0.23 -25.39
N LYS A 214 1.81 -0.93 -25.28
CA LYS A 214 2.95 -1.10 -24.36
C LYS A 214 4.18 -0.28 -24.74
N ARG A 215 4.27 0.16 -25.99
CA ARG A 215 5.34 1.05 -26.49
C ARG A 215 5.02 2.53 -26.27
N SER A 216 3.78 2.89 -25.95
CA SER A 216 3.42 4.28 -25.73
C SER A 216 4.15 4.85 -24.51
N ASN A 217 4.83 5.99 -24.67
CA ASN A 217 5.43 6.71 -23.55
C ASN A 217 4.43 7.03 -22.44
N GLU A 218 3.19 7.32 -22.83
CA GLU A 218 2.13 7.54 -21.86
C GLU A 218 1.94 6.26 -21.05
N PHE A 219 1.74 5.12 -21.71
CA PHE A 219 1.53 3.82 -21.07
C PHE A 219 2.68 3.46 -20.13
N ILE A 220 3.90 3.58 -20.63
CA ILE A 220 5.14 3.31 -19.89
C ILE A 220 5.31 4.23 -18.69
N SER A 221 5.06 5.54 -18.87
CA SER A 221 5.14 6.51 -17.78
C SER A 221 4.15 6.19 -16.67
N LYS A 222 2.94 5.72 -17.00
CA LYS A 222 2.05 5.25 -15.95
C LYS A 222 2.65 4.00 -15.36
N THR A 223 3.07 3.00 -16.15
CA THR A 223 3.70 1.75 -15.68
C THR A 223 4.80 1.93 -14.63
N MET A 224 5.49 3.07 -14.62
CA MET A 224 6.53 3.41 -13.65
C MET A 224 6.06 4.14 -12.37
N GLY A 225 4.77 4.46 -12.22
CA GLY A 225 4.18 4.93 -10.96
C GLY A 225 4.69 6.25 -10.37
N VAL A 226 5.54 7.02 -11.07
CA VAL A 226 6.06 8.30 -10.57
C VAL A 226 5.89 9.39 -11.63
N ALA A 227 4.64 9.68 -11.88
CA ALA A 227 4.15 11.03 -11.80
C ALA A 227 2.78 10.88 -11.14
N LEU A 228 2.76 10.82 -9.81
CA LEU A 228 1.53 10.94 -9.01
C LEU A 228 0.99 12.38 -9.17
N THR A 229 0.59 12.70 -10.40
CA THR A 229 -0.51 13.62 -10.66
C THR A 229 -1.73 12.73 -10.85
N GLY A 230 -2.92 13.18 -10.44
CA GLY A 230 -4.16 12.39 -10.47
C GLY A 230 -4.50 11.72 -11.83
N LYS A 231 -3.81 12.07 -12.92
CA LYS A 231 -3.88 11.37 -14.21
C LYS A 231 -3.21 9.99 -14.24
N GLY A 232 -2.11 9.75 -13.50
CA GLY A 232 -1.35 8.49 -13.55
C GLY A 232 -2.13 7.26 -13.07
N ILE A 233 -3.03 7.48 -12.11
CA ILE A 233 -3.99 6.48 -11.60
C ILE A 233 -4.95 6.01 -12.69
N SER A 234 -5.37 6.91 -13.57
CA SER A 234 -6.43 6.64 -14.56
C SER A 234 -6.01 5.72 -15.72
N LEU A 235 -4.75 5.32 -15.74
CA LEU A 235 -4.09 4.95 -16.98
C LEU A 235 -3.28 3.64 -16.88
N PHE A 236 -3.06 3.15 -15.67
CA PHE A 236 -2.63 1.78 -15.35
C PHE A 236 -3.75 0.73 -15.39
N ASN A 237 -4.99 1.14 -15.63
CA ASN A 237 -6.12 0.33 -15.22
C ASN A 237 -6.10 -0.04 -13.73
N ILE A 238 -5.58 0.83 -12.85
CA ILE A 238 -6.20 1.07 -11.53
C ILE A 238 -7.55 1.79 -11.73
N LYS A 239 -8.26 1.44 -12.79
CA LYS A 239 -9.66 1.76 -13.03
C LYS A 239 -10.56 0.64 -12.49
N ASP A 240 -9.98 -0.54 -12.25
CA ASP A 240 -10.67 -1.75 -11.81
C ASP A 240 -10.28 -2.16 -10.38
N TYR A 241 -9.44 -1.36 -9.73
CA TYR A 241 -9.21 -1.45 -8.29
C TYR A 241 -10.33 -0.71 -7.57
N LYS A 242 -11.13 -1.45 -6.78
CA LYS A 242 -12.27 -0.86 -6.05
C LYS A 242 -11.77 0.35 -5.25
N GLY A 243 -12.43 1.50 -5.40
CA GLY A 243 -12.25 2.69 -4.57
C GLY A 243 -11.08 3.65 -4.86
N VAL A 244 -10.07 3.31 -5.67
CA VAL A 244 -8.93 4.23 -5.91
C VAL A 244 -9.32 5.50 -6.69
N LYS A 245 -10.26 5.40 -7.64
CA LYS A 245 -10.77 6.59 -8.38
C LYS A 245 -11.40 7.63 -7.47
N ASN A 246 -11.85 7.21 -6.29
CA ASN A 246 -12.53 8.07 -5.36
C ASN A 246 -11.56 8.68 -4.35
N GLN A 247 -10.27 8.32 -4.31
CA GLN A 247 -9.32 8.82 -3.31
C GLN A 247 -8.81 10.23 -3.64
N ALA A 248 -8.89 11.15 -2.68
CA ALA A 248 -8.39 12.51 -2.83
C ALA A 248 -6.92 12.67 -2.39
N ASN A 249 -6.50 11.89 -1.38
CA ASN A 249 -5.13 11.90 -0.86
C ASN A 249 -4.37 10.64 -1.33
N PRO A 250 -3.35 10.78 -2.20
CA PRO A 250 -2.59 9.62 -2.68
C PRO A 250 -1.76 8.93 -1.60
N LEU A 251 -1.44 9.60 -0.48
CA LEU A 251 -0.75 9.00 0.66
C LEU A 251 -1.66 8.08 1.49
N ALA A 252 -2.98 8.19 1.31
CA ALA A 252 -3.96 7.36 2.00
C ALA A 252 -4.05 5.92 1.43
N LEU A 253 -3.23 5.61 0.42
CA LEU A 253 -3.11 4.28 -0.16
C LEU A 253 -1.70 3.76 0.09
N VAL A 254 -1.58 2.77 0.97
CA VAL A 254 -0.28 2.22 1.39
C VAL A 254 -0.16 0.76 1.02
N GLY A 255 0.95 0.36 0.40
CA GLY A 255 1.22 -1.05 0.11
C GLY A 255 1.66 -1.81 1.36
N VAL A 256 1.38 -3.11 1.41
CA VAL A 256 1.67 -4.03 2.53
C VAL A 256 3.09 -3.87 3.08
N GLU A 257 4.12 -4.03 2.23
CA GLU A 257 5.52 -3.94 2.65
C GLU A 257 5.88 -2.57 3.24
N ARG A 258 5.29 -1.49 2.68
CA ARG A 258 5.53 -0.13 3.14
C ARG A 258 4.89 0.10 4.51
N PHE A 259 3.66 -0.38 4.71
CA PHE A 259 3.00 -0.30 6.01
C PHE A 259 3.79 -1.07 7.09
N ILE A 260 4.23 -2.28 6.77
CA ILE A 260 5.09 -3.07 7.67
C ILE A 260 6.37 -2.32 8.04
N ASN A 261 7.06 -1.73 7.06
CA ASN A 261 8.27 -0.93 7.31
C ASN A 261 8.02 0.27 8.23
N ILE A 262 6.86 0.90 8.09
CA ILE A 262 6.44 2.00 8.96
C ILE A 262 6.18 1.49 10.38
N VAL A 263 5.51 0.34 10.54
CA VAL A 263 5.30 -0.28 11.86
C VAL A 263 6.64 -0.62 12.53
N GLU A 264 7.61 -1.15 11.78
CA GLU A 264 8.97 -1.42 12.31
C GLU A 264 9.66 -0.16 12.83
N LYS A 265 9.44 1.00 12.17
CA LYS A 265 9.95 2.29 12.63
C LYS A 265 9.27 2.72 13.93
N VAL A 266 7.95 2.58 14.02
CA VAL A 266 7.18 2.86 15.26
C VAL A 266 7.70 1.97 16.40
N GLU A 267 7.88 0.68 16.17
CA GLU A 267 8.47 -0.26 17.16
C GLU A 267 9.93 0.08 17.53
N ALA A 268 10.67 0.76 16.67
CA ALA A 268 12.03 1.20 16.96
C ALA A 268 12.04 2.49 17.82
N VAL A 269 11.08 3.39 17.59
CA VAL A 269 10.86 4.58 18.42
C VAL A 269 10.42 4.18 19.82
N TYR A 270 9.39 3.35 19.92
CA TYR A 270 8.81 2.90 21.18
C TYR A 270 9.36 1.52 21.56
N LYS A 271 10.69 1.39 21.64
CA LYS A 271 11.36 0.10 21.89
C LYS A 271 11.01 -0.61 23.21
N ASN A 272 10.44 0.14 24.17
CA ASN A 272 10.06 -0.37 25.48
C ASN A 272 8.59 -0.82 25.53
N ASP A 273 7.83 -0.51 24.48
CA ASP A 273 6.44 -0.91 24.37
C ASP A 273 6.32 -2.39 24.00
N THR A 274 5.37 -3.05 24.62
CA THR A 274 4.88 -4.36 24.22
C THR A 274 4.19 -4.28 22.85
N PRO A 275 4.07 -5.40 22.12
CA PRO A 275 3.34 -5.43 20.85
C PRO A 275 1.89 -4.91 20.97
N GLN A 276 1.22 -5.19 22.09
CA GLN A 276 -0.14 -4.72 22.39
C GLN A 276 -0.19 -3.19 22.56
N GLU A 277 0.81 -2.61 23.22
CA GLU A 277 0.93 -1.15 23.35
C GLU A 277 1.20 -0.48 22.00
N ILE A 278 2.02 -1.08 21.12
CA ILE A 278 2.25 -0.59 19.74
C ILE A 278 0.95 -0.58 18.93
N ILE A 279 0.15 -1.65 19.00
CA ILE A 279 -1.18 -1.72 18.33
C ILE A 279 -2.07 -0.60 18.85
N THR A 280 -2.15 -0.43 20.17
CA THR A 280 -2.97 0.61 20.80
C THR A 280 -2.53 2.01 20.35
N ARG A 281 -1.22 2.29 20.27
CA ARG A 281 -0.69 3.58 19.79
C ARG A 281 -1.09 3.88 18.36
N LEU A 282 -0.96 2.91 17.47
CA LEU A 282 -1.32 3.06 16.05
C LEU A 282 -2.83 3.29 15.91
N ARG A 283 -3.67 2.49 16.58
CA ARG A 283 -5.13 2.67 16.58
C ARG A 283 -5.54 4.07 17.04
N ARG A 284 -4.86 4.62 18.05
CA ARG A 284 -5.14 5.97 18.58
C ARG A 284 -4.77 7.11 17.63
N LEU A 285 -4.14 6.85 16.49
CA LEU A 285 -4.02 7.84 15.41
C LEU A 285 -5.36 8.05 14.69
N TYR A 286 -6.12 6.97 14.48
CA TYR A 286 -7.34 6.95 13.67
C TYR A 286 -8.59 7.19 14.50
N TYR A 287 -8.63 6.57 15.68
CA TYR A 287 -9.67 6.80 16.67
C TYR A 287 -9.02 7.44 17.91
N PRO A 288 -8.54 8.69 17.75
CA PRO A 288 -7.91 9.41 18.82
C PRO A 288 -8.96 9.69 19.88
N GLY A 289 -8.87 9.00 21.01
CA GLY A 289 -9.49 9.46 22.24
C GLY A 289 -8.80 10.73 22.79
N ASP A 290 -8.31 11.66 21.95
CA ASP A 290 -7.70 12.93 22.41
C ASP A 290 -7.81 14.06 21.37
N SER A 291 -7.77 15.27 21.92
CA SER A 291 -8.21 16.59 21.48
C SER A 291 -7.57 17.24 20.24
N GLY A 292 -8.39 18.01 19.51
CA GLY A 292 -8.05 18.77 18.31
C GLY A 292 -9.01 19.94 18.02
N TRP A 293 -9.30 20.79 19.01
CA TRP A 293 -10.00 22.09 18.88
C TRP A 293 -11.47 22.06 18.41
N ASN A 294 -12.29 21.14 18.94
CA ASN A 294 -13.76 21.35 19.04
C ASN A 294 -14.33 20.72 20.32
N LEU A 295 -14.32 21.49 21.42
CA LEU A 295 -14.38 21.02 22.81
C LEU A 295 -15.60 20.16 23.19
N ILE A 296 -16.77 20.29 22.53
CA ILE A 296 -18.00 19.59 22.98
C ILE A 296 -18.19 18.24 22.28
N ASN A 297 -18.01 18.16 20.96
CA ASN A 297 -18.16 16.91 20.20
C ASN A 297 -16.96 15.97 20.39
N GLU A 298 -15.79 16.53 20.71
CA GLU A 298 -14.60 15.72 21.01
C GLU A 298 -14.70 15.02 22.37
N ILE A 299 -15.24 15.68 23.40
CA ILE A 299 -15.43 15.06 24.73
C ILE A 299 -16.35 13.84 24.65
N THR A 300 -17.41 13.90 23.85
CA THR A 300 -18.35 12.77 23.67
C THR A 300 -17.73 11.59 22.93
N ASN A 301 -16.92 11.83 21.89
CA ASN A 301 -16.22 10.78 21.15
C ASN A 301 -15.05 10.18 21.96
N GLN A 302 -14.37 11.01 22.76
CA GLN A 302 -13.30 10.57 23.67
C GLN A 302 -13.80 9.60 24.73
N GLN A 303 -14.93 9.92 25.36
CA GLN A 303 -15.56 9.06 26.35
C GLN A 303 -16.11 7.77 25.72
N ALA A 304 -16.61 7.84 24.48
CA ALA A 304 -17.10 6.67 23.74
C ALA A 304 -16.01 5.62 23.50
N PHE A 305 -14.86 6.02 22.96
CA PHE A 305 -13.76 5.10 22.65
C PHE A 305 -12.96 4.67 23.88
N ALA A 306 -12.81 5.55 24.89
CA ALA A 306 -12.23 5.15 26.17
C ALA A 306 -13.13 4.15 26.93
N ALA A 307 -14.44 4.33 26.87
CA ALA A 307 -15.41 3.37 27.43
C ALA A 307 -15.50 2.08 26.61
N LEU A 308 -15.17 2.13 25.31
CA LEU A 308 -15.13 0.98 24.41
C LEU A 308 -13.98 0.03 24.77
N LEU A 309 -12.77 0.55 25.02
CA LEU A 309 -11.57 -0.26 25.32
C LEU A 309 -10.90 0.12 26.65
N PRO A 310 -11.59 -0.02 27.79
CA PRO A 310 -11.11 0.42 29.10
C PRO A 310 -9.96 -0.40 29.68
N ASN A 311 -9.65 -1.54 29.07
CA ASN A 311 -8.56 -2.44 29.46
C ASN A 311 -7.38 -2.37 28.49
N ALA A 312 -7.47 -1.58 27.42
CA ALA A 312 -6.37 -1.44 26.48
C ALA A 312 -5.19 -0.73 27.17
N PRO A 313 -3.94 -1.17 26.95
CA PRO A 313 -2.77 -0.50 27.48
C PRO A 313 -2.80 0.98 27.14
N ASN A 314 -2.48 1.83 28.11
CA ASN A 314 -2.53 3.29 27.95
C ASN A 314 -3.96 3.88 27.86
N SER A 315 -5.02 3.14 28.23
CA SER A 315 -6.31 3.73 28.59
C SER A 315 -6.20 4.35 29.97
N GLU A 316 -6.01 5.67 30.08
CA GLU A 316 -6.16 6.30 31.39
C GLU A 316 -7.64 6.41 31.74
N SER A 317 -7.98 5.89 32.91
CA SER A 317 -9.28 5.97 33.55
C SER A 317 -9.60 7.38 34.09
N ASP A 318 -8.68 8.34 33.96
CA ASP A 318 -8.84 9.71 34.44
C ASP A 318 -8.85 10.72 33.27
N PRO A 319 -10.03 11.07 32.75
CA PRO A 319 -10.18 12.09 31.70
C PRO A 319 -9.76 13.51 32.14
N LEU A 320 -9.33 13.71 33.40
CA LEU A 320 -8.92 15.00 33.97
C LEU A 320 -7.41 15.14 34.18
N SER A 321 -6.58 14.21 33.69
CA SER A 321 -5.10 14.30 33.74
C SER A 321 -4.47 14.49 32.35
N PRO A 322 -4.42 15.73 31.80
CA PRO A 322 -3.91 16.01 30.44
C PRO A 322 -2.44 15.64 30.20
N GLY A 323 -1.64 15.53 31.25
CA GLY A 323 -0.17 15.43 31.16
C GLY A 323 0.39 14.07 30.76
N LEU A 324 -0.30 12.97 31.08
CA LEU A 324 0.17 11.60 30.79
C LEU A 324 -0.31 11.10 29.41
N LEU A 325 -1.41 11.68 28.90
CA LEU A 325 -2.00 11.39 27.60
C LEU A 325 -1.08 11.85 26.44
N ALA A 326 -0.38 12.97 26.65
CA ALA A 326 0.57 13.60 25.72
C ALA A 326 1.88 12.81 25.46
N GLU A 327 2.13 11.69 26.15
CA GLU A 327 3.34 10.85 25.96
C GLU A 327 3.05 9.53 25.20
N ARG A 328 1.75 9.25 24.91
CA ARG A 328 1.31 7.86 24.62
C ARG A 328 0.53 7.66 23.32
N LYS A 329 0.58 8.62 22.40
CA LYS A 329 0.21 8.49 20.98
C LYS A 329 1.47 8.49 20.11
N VAL A 330 1.35 8.15 18.83
CA VAL A 330 2.43 8.42 17.87
C VAL A 330 2.49 9.92 17.61
N TYR A 331 3.48 10.61 18.17
CA TYR A 331 3.62 12.06 18.00
C TYR A 331 4.32 12.40 16.70
N ALA A 332 3.84 13.47 16.05
CA ALA A 332 4.51 14.07 14.90
C ALA A 332 5.98 14.41 15.21
N ALA A 333 6.28 14.85 16.43
CA ALA A 333 7.64 15.17 16.86
C ALA A 333 8.52 13.92 17.06
N GLU A 334 7.95 12.79 17.48
CA GLU A 334 8.69 11.56 17.78
C GLU A 334 8.91 10.71 16.52
N LEU A 335 7.88 10.50 15.71
CA LEU A 335 8.02 9.77 14.44
C LEU A 335 8.52 10.68 13.31
N GLY A 336 8.04 11.92 13.23
CA GLY A 336 8.44 12.87 12.18
C GLY A 336 9.82 13.49 12.35
N SER A 337 10.48 13.31 13.50
CA SER A 337 11.92 13.60 13.64
C SER A 337 12.82 12.49 13.08
N LEU A 338 12.29 11.28 12.92
CA LEU A 338 13.00 10.11 12.38
C LEU A 338 12.63 9.80 10.92
N ASP A 339 11.35 9.94 10.56
CA ASP A 339 10.84 9.79 9.19
C ASP A 339 9.51 10.54 9.02
N LYS A 340 9.57 11.73 8.42
CA LYS A 340 8.40 12.58 8.13
C LYS A 340 7.39 11.91 7.20
N ASP A 341 7.86 11.09 6.27
CA ASP A 341 7.01 10.43 5.29
C ASP A 341 6.20 9.30 5.95
N ALA A 342 6.81 8.59 6.92
CA ALA A 342 6.11 7.56 7.69
C ALA A 342 4.94 8.14 8.47
N TYR A 343 5.14 9.28 9.13
CA TYR A 343 4.06 9.97 9.86
C TYR A 343 2.99 10.52 8.92
N ALA A 344 3.37 11.11 7.79
CA ALA A 344 2.44 11.63 6.79
C ALA A 344 1.55 10.53 6.19
N ILE A 345 2.08 9.32 5.98
CA ILE A 345 1.31 8.16 5.51
C ILE A 345 0.35 7.65 6.60
N LEU A 346 0.83 7.47 7.84
CA LEU A 346 -0.01 7.01 8.96
C LEU A 346 -1.12 7.98 9.35
N THR A 347 -1.08 9.23 8.91
CA THR A 347 -2.11 10.23 9.22
C THR A 347 -2.89 10.67 7.98
N ALA A 348 -2.64 10.04 6.84
CA ALA A 348 -3.40 10.26 5.63
C ALA A 348 -4.80 9.65 5.78
N LYS A 349 -5.80 10.37 5.25
CA LYS A 349 -7.21 10.00 5.31
C LYS A 349 -7.70 9.52 3.97
N ALA A 350 -8.31 8.34 3.94
CA ALA A 350 -8.93 7.81 2.74
C ALA A 350 -10.35 8.37 2.53
N ASN A 351 -10.88 8.17 1.33
CA ASN A 351 -12.25 8.45 0.98
C ASN A 351 -13.05 7.15 1.13
N GLU A 352 -14.02 7.14 2.04
CA GLU A 352 -14.93 6.03 2.28
C GLU A 352 -16.27 6.31 1.58
N ASN A 353 -17.03 7.27 2.14
CA ASN A 353 -18.34 7.71 1.64
C ASN A 353 -18.30 9.15 1.10
N GLY A 354 -17.24 9.87 1.45
CA GLY A 354 -17.00 11.28 1.15
C GLY A 354 -15.55 11.53 0.82
N LYS A 355 -15.11 12.79 1.00
CA LYS A 355 -13.72 13.18 0.75
C LYS A 355 -12.95 13.19 2.07
N GLU A 356 -11.93 12.34 2.18
CA GLU A 356 -11.04 12.23 3.34
C GLU A 356 -11.82 12.07 4.66
N ASP A 357 -12.96 11.40 4.57
CA ASP A 357 -13.88 11.14 5.68
C ASP A 357 -13.48 9.92 6.48
N ASN A 358 -12.73 9.00 5.88
CA ASN A 358 -12.14 7.88 6.59
C ASN A 358 -11.00 8.36 7.49
N PRO A 359 -10.98 8.03 8.79
CA PRO A 359 -9.91 8.47 9.68
C PRO A 359 -8.56 7.82 9.37
N SER A 360 -8.54 6.72 8.63
CA SER A 360 -7.35 5.91 8.38
C SER A 360 -6.96 5.85 6.88
N PRO A 361 -5.72 5.46 6.55
CA PRO A 361 -5.35 5.05 5.21
C PRO A 361 -5.81 3.61 4.93
N TYR A 362 -5.95 3.28 3.64
CA TYR A 362 -6.18 1.92 3.18
C TYR A 362 -4.87 1.19 2.90
N LEU A 363 -4.78 -0.05 3.38
CA LEU A 363 -3.81 -1.03 2.92
C LEU A 363 -4.26 -1.57 1.56
N VAL A 364 -3.35 -1.55 0.59
CA VAL A 364 -3.59 -1.96 -0.80
C VAL A 364 -2.93 -3.31 -1.04
N ILE A 365 -3.71 -4.29 -1.50
CA ILE A 365 -3.29 -5.61 -1.94
C ILE A 365 -3.64 -5.78 -3.44
N PRO A 366 -2.75 -5.33 -4.35
CA PRO A 366 -3.00 -5.31 -5.79
C PRO A 366 -3.39 -6.67 -6.37
N GLU A 367 -2.71 -7.73 -5.94
CA GLU A 367 -2.86 -9.09 -6.44
C GLU A 367 -4.22 -9.72 -6.10
N ARG A 368 -4.92 -9.19 -5.09
CA ARG A 368 -6.27 -9.63 -4.69
C ARG A 368 -7.37 -8.64 -5.07
N ASN A 369 -6.99 -7.47 -5.57
CA ASN A 369 -7.92 -6.38 -5.86
C ASN A 369 -8.69 -5.86 -4.63
N GLU A 370 -8.05 -5.88 -3.45
CA GLU A 370 -8.69 -5.63 -2.14
C GLU A 370 -8.09 -4.41 -1.45
N MET A 371 -8.92 -3.58 -0.81
CA MET A 371 -8.46 -2.56 0.14
C MET A 371 -8.87 -2.98 1.54
N ILE A 372 -8.04 -2.66 2.52
CA ILE A 372 -8.31 -2.94 3.93
C ILE A 372 -8.20 -1.64 4.69
N ASP A 373 -9.23 -1.31 5.46
CA ASP A 373 -9.18 -0.21 6.40
C ASP A 373 -8.26 -0.54 7.57
N ILE A 374 -7.16 0.22 7.68
CA ILE A 374 -6.15 0.00 8.72
C ILE A 374 -6.72 0.36 10.10
N GLY A 375 -7.61 1.35 10.17
CA GLY A 375 -8.36 1.71 11.35
C GLY A 375 -9.21 0.56 11.88
N HIS A 376 -10.09 -0.01 11.06
CA HIS A 376 -10.94 -1.15 11.41
C HIS A 376 -10.13 -2.37 11.83
N LEU A 377 -9.06 -2.69 11.07
CA LEU A 377 -8.14 -3.76 11.43
C LEU A 377 -7.58 -3.60 12.84
N LEU A 378 -7.06 -2.41 13.15
CA LEU A 378 -6.44 -2.16 14.45
C LEU A 378 -7.47 -2.04 15.56
N LEU A 379 -8.66 -1.49 15.29
CA LEU A 379 -9.75 -1.38 16.27
C LEU A 379 -10.28 -2.77 16.66
N THR A 380 -10.57 -3.61 15.67
CA THR A 380 -10.99 -5.01 15.89
C THR A 380 -9.92 -5.79 16.66
N LEU A 381 -8.66 -5.73 16.22
CA LEU A 381 -7.56 -6.43 16.90
C LEU A 381 -7.38 -5.98 18.35
N ASP A 382 -7.39 -4.67 18.62
CA ASP A 382 -7.24 -4.11 19.96
C ASP A 382 -8.43 -4.51 20.87
N ALA A 383 -9.65 -4.56 20.32
CA ALA A 383 -10.84 -5.01 21.04
C ALA A 383 -10.81 -6.50 21.42
N LEU A 384 -10.26 -7.35 20.55
CA LEU A 384 -10.09 -8.77 20.84
C LEU A 384 -8.99 -9.02 21.88
N LEU A 385 -7.90 -8.25 21.83
CA LEU A 385 -6.79 -8.33 22.80
C LEU A 385 -7.16 -7.78 24.17
N HIS A 386 -8.00 -6.74 24.21
CA HIS A 386 -8.35 -6.02 25.44
C HIS A 386 -9.87 -5.93 25.62
N PRO A 387 -10.56 -7.08 25.79
CA PRO A 387 -12.00 -7.08 25.98
C PRO A 387 -12.34 -6.28 27.25
N GLY A 388 -13.07 -5.19 27.08
CA GLY A 388 -13.62 -4.39 28.18
C GLY A 388 -15.11 -4.62 28.36
N SER A 389 -15.64 -4.22 29.53
CA SER A 389 -17.09 -4.11 29.74
C SER A 389 -17.40 -3.04 30.78
N ASN A 390 -17.35 -1.76 30.37
CA ASN A 390 -17.89 -0.67 31.18
C ASN A 390 -19.29 -0.29 30.70
N ALA A 391 -20.06 0.37 31.57
CA ALA A 391 -21.33 0.98 31.15
C ALA A 391 -21.06 2.01 30.03
N PRO A 392 -21.92 2.09 29.00
CA PRO A 392 -23.23 1.44 28.88
C PRO A 392 -23.23 0.06 28.19
N TYR A 393 -22.09 -0.50 27.80
CA TYR A 393 -22.05 -1.76 27.03
C TYR A 393 -22.49 -2.98 27.86
N SER A 394 -22.18 -3.00 29.16
CA SER A 394 -22.46 -4.10 30.08
C SER A 394 -23.91 -4.17 30.62
N ASP A 395 -24.25 -5.28 31.28
CA ASP A 395 -25.49 -5.47 32.07
C ASP A 395 -25.59 -4.41 33.18
N PRO A 396 -26.76 -3.78 33.42
CA PRO A 396 -28.09 -4.06 32.88
C PRO A 396 -28.50 -3.28 31.63
N TYR A 397 -27.57 -2.56 31.00
CA TYR A 397 -27.93 -1.52 30.03
C TYR A 397 -28.23 -2.10 28.64
N TYR A 398 -27.25 -2.73 27.98
CA TYR A 398 -27.44 -3.28 26.63
C TYR A 398 -26.93 -4.72 26.45
N ASN A 399 -26.07 -5.21 27.33
CA ASN A 399 -25.45 -6.54 27.21
C ASN A 399 -24.80 -6.75 25.81
N VAL A 400 -23.98 -5.77 25.44
CA VAL A 400 -23.24 -5.69 24.18
C VAL A 400 -21.75 -5.84 24.51
N PRO A 401 -21.07 -6.91 24.05
CA PRO A 401 -19.63 -7.03 24.25
C PRO A 401 -18.88 -5.97 23.42
N THR A 402 -17.72 -5.51 23.90
CA THR A 402 -16.95 -4.42 23.27
C THR A 402 -16.48 -4.70 21.85
N ILE A 403 -16.37 -5.97 21.45
CA ILE A 403 -16.09 -6.35 20.06
C ILE A 403 -17.21 -5.94 19.09
N ASP A 404 -18.47 -5.89 19.53
CA ASP A 404 -19.61 -5.58 18.66
C ASP A 404 -19.55 -4.13 18.13
N PRO A 405 -19.37 -3.09 18.98
CA PRO A 405 -19.17 -1.72 18.55
C PRO A 405 -17.79 -1.44 17.91
N ALA A 406 -16.84 -2.36 18.01
CA ALA A 406 -15.47 -2.18 17.52
C ALA A 406 -15.19 -2.89 16.18
N SER A 407 -16.18 -3.57 15.61
CA SER A 407 -16.03 -4.49 14.47
C SER A 407 -17.36 -4.62 13.71
N TRP A 408 -17.44 -5.57 12.79
CA TRP A 408 -18.49 -5.74 11.78
C TRP A 408 -19.94 -5.69 12.26
N VAL A 409 -20.22 -5.97 13.54
CA VAL A 409 -21.58 -5.82 14.10
C VAL A 409 -22.01 -4.35 14.05
N ALA A 410 -21.09 -3.43 14.30
CA ALA A 410 -21.30 -2.01 14.13
C ALA A 410 -21.61 -1.69 12.67
N ASP A 411 -20.81 -2.19 11.74
CA ASP A 411 -20.96 -1.93 10.30
C ASP A 411 -22.32 -2.40 9.76
N VAL A 412 -22.76 -3.59 10.18
CA VAL A 412 -24.08 -4.13 9.80
C VAL A 412 -25.22 -3.40 10.52
N GLY A 413 -25.02 -3.05 11.79
CA GLY A 413 -26.04 -2.47 12.65
C GLY A 413 -26.34 -1.00 12.34
N VAL A 414 -25.31 -0.18 12.18
CA VAL A 414 -25.40 1.27 11.95
C VAL A 414 -26.20 1.58 10.69
N GLY A 415 -25.98 0.85 9.59
CA GLY A 415 -26.77 0.98 8.37
C GLY A 415 -28.27 0.71 8.58
N SER A 416 -28.63 -0.28 9.40
CA SER A 416 -30.03 -0.57 9.78
C SER A 416 -30.65 0.57 10.58
N VAL A 417 -29.90 1.14 11.53
CA VAL A 417 -30.36 2.28 12.33
C VAL A 417 -30.57 3.51 11.45
N TRP A 418 -29.59 3.88 10.62
CA TRP A 418 -29.69 5.01 9.70
C TRP A 418 -30.90 4.90 8.77
N LEU A 419 -31.10 3.73 8.15
CA LEU A 419 -32.22 3.50 7.27
C LEU A 419 -33.57 3.59 8.02
N THR A 420 -33.66 2.99 9.20
CA THR A 420 -34.88 3.00 10.02
C THR A 420 -35.24 4.41 10.48
N LEU A 421 -34.25 5.22 10.90
CA LEU A 421 -34.48 6.61 11.28
C LEU A 421 -34.90 7.45 10.08
N GLN A 422 -34.22 7.30 8.94
CA GLN A 422 -34.58 8.01 7.71
C GLN A 422 -36.02 7.70 7.29
N GLN A 423 -36.45 6.44 7.36
CA GLN A 423 -37.82 6.03 7.07
C GLN A 423 -38.84 6.72 7.98
N ARG A 424 -38.47 6.98 9.24
CA ARG A 424 -39.30 7.69 10.22
C ARG A 424 -39.23 9.21 10.10
N GLY A 425 -38.48 9.74 9.13
CA GLY A 425 -38.27 11.17 8.95
C GLY A 425 -37.35 11.79 9.99
N THR A 426 -36.50 10.99 10.64
CA THR A 426 -35.49 11.44 11.60
C THR A 426 -34.09 11.08 11.11
N SER A 427 -33.07 11.64 11.74
CA SER A 427 -31.67 11.31 11.48
C SER A 427 -30.86 11.45 12.76
N GLN A 428 -29.69 10.81 12.80
CA GLN A 428 -28.71 10.97 13.86
C GLN A 428 -27.34 11.36 13.28
N GLU A 429 -26.40 11.76 14.13
CA GLU A 429 -25.03 12.05 13.70
C GLU A 429 -24.41 10.87 12.93
N GLY A 430 -23.63 11.18 11.89
CA GLY A 430 -23.05 10.18 10.99
C GLY A 430 -23.99 9.66 9.90
N THR A 431 -25.30 9.94 9.94
CA THR A 431 -26.23 9.49 8.89
C THR A 431 -25.82 10.09 7.52
N PRO A 432 -25.66 9.28 6.46
CA PRO A 432 -25.28 9.79 5.14
C PRO A 432 -26.32 10.76 4.56
N ILE A 433 -25.94 12.03 4.38
CA ILE A 433 -26.83 13.12 3.92
C ILE A 433 -27.23 12.96 2.45
N ASN A 434 -26.39 12.29 1.67
CA ASN A 434 -26.58 12.04 0.24
C ASN A 434 -27.56 10.88 -0.03
N LEU A 435 -27.84 10.03 0.95
CA LEU A 435 -28.79 8.94 0.80
C LEU A 435 -30.20 9.43 1.15
N LYS A 436 -31.16 9.14 0.25
CA LYS A 436 -32.56 9.52 0.41
C LYS A 436 -33.44 8.34 0.04
N LEU A 437 -34.61 8.29 0.66
CA LEU A 437 -35.65 7.35 0.30
C LEU A 437 -36.59 7.97 -0.72
N SER A 438 -36.90 7.19 -1.75
CA SER A 438 -37.87 7.51 -2.80
C SER A 438 -39.32 7.38 -2.32
N SER A 439 -39.56 6.59 -1.27
CA SER A 439 -40.88 6.42 -0.66
C SER A 439 -40.79 6.06 0.83
N GLY A 440 -41.94 5.88 1.49
CA GLY A 440 -42.00 5.41 2.88
C GLY A 440 -41.57 3.94 3.06
N THR A 441 -41.41 3.18 1.98
CA THR A 441 -40.85 1.81 2.01
C THR A 441 -39.55 1.81 1.19
N PRO A 442 -38.39 1.54 1.80
CA PRO A 442 -37.12 1.43 1.11
C PRO A 442 -37.15 0.33 0.04
N THR A 443 -36.59 0.66 -1.12
CA THR A 443 -36.28 -0.28 -2.19
C THR A 443 -35.05 -1.12 -1.83
N LYS A 444 -34.83 -2.22 -2.57
CA LYS A 444 -33.65 -3.06 -2.36
C LYS A 444 -32.35 -2.28 -2.59
N GLU A 445 -32.34 -1.41 -3.60
CA GLU A 445 -31.21 -0.57 -3.96
C GLU A 445 -30.89 0.47 -2.87
N GLU A 446 -31.91 1.02 -2.22
CA GLU A 446 -31.72 1.92 -1.08
C GLU A 446 -31.19 1.18 0.14
N ILE A 447 -31.71 -0.02 0.44
CA ILE A 447 -31.14 -0.86 1.50
C ILE A 447 -29.66 -1.18 1.19
N ASP A 448 -29.33 -1.54 -0.06
CA ASP A 448 -27.95 -1.76 -0.49
C ASP A 448 -27.07 -0.52 -0.32
N ALA A 449 -27.61 0.67 -0.57
CA ALA A 449 -26.87 1.93 -0.43
C ALA A 449 -26.56 2.23 1.04
N TYR A 450 -27.52 2.05 1.95
CA TYR A 450 -27.29 2.21 3.39
C TYR A 450 -26.36 1.14 3.96
N TYR A 451 -26.46 -0.11 3.47
CA TYR A 451 -25.50 -1.16 3.81
C TYR A 451 -24.08 -0.76 3.40
N LYS A 452 -23.87 -0.39 2.14
CA LYS A 452 -22.54 -0.03 1.62
C LYS A 452 -21.94 1.21 2.25
N ALA A 453 -22.79 2.15 2.70
CA ALA A 453 -22.33 3.35 3.38
C ALA A 453 -21.91 3.11 4.83
N SER A 454 -22.32 1.99 5.42
CA SER A 454 -22.01 1.64 6.81
C SER A 454 -21.05 0.45 6.92
N ALA A 455 -21.01 -0.39 5.90
CA ALA A 455 -20.22 -1.61 5.81
C ALA A 455 -19.53 -1.66 4.44
N PRO A 456 -18.70 -0.65 4.09
CA PRO A 456 -17.91 -0.76 2.89
C PRO A 456 -16.99 -1.97 3.02
N GLU A 457 -16.66 -2.57 1.87
CA GLU A 457 -15.88 -3.80 1.83
C GLU A 457 -14.50 -3.67 2.51
N ALA A 458 -13.90 -2.47 2.49
CA ALA A 458 -12.62 -2.20 3.13
C ALA A 458 -12.67 -2.33 4.66
N ASP A 459 -13.78 -1.94 5.28
CA ASP A 459 -13.99 -2.01 6.73
C ASP A 459 -14.23 -3.46 7.15
N ILE A 460 -15.10 -4.16 6.42
CA ILE A 460 -15.35 -5.59 6.62
C ILE A 460 -14.07 -6.41 6.48
N LEU A 461 -13.23 -6.13 5.48
CA LEU A 461 -11.93 -6.79 5.32
C LEU A 461 -10.95 -6.39 6.45
N GLY A 462 -10.98 -5.13 6.90
CA GLY A 462 -10.27 -4.66 8.09
C GLY A 462 -10.58 -5.50 9.31
N ASP A 463 -11.87 -5.64 9.62
CA ASP A 463 -12.34 -6.40 10.76
C ASP A 463 -11.96 -7.88 10.68
N VAL A 464 -12.18 -8.52 9.53
CA VAL A 464 -11.84 -9.92 9.29
C VAL A 464 -10.34 -10.17 9.48
N ASP A 465 -9.50 -9.27 8.97
CA ASP A 465 -8.05 -9.38 9.15
C ASP A 465 -7.63 -9.11 10.61
N GLY A 466 -8.39 -8.29 11.34
CA GLY A 466 -8.26 -8.14 12.79
C GLY A 466 -8.46 -9.46 13.54
N PHE A 467 -9.47 -10.26 13.21
CA PHE A 467 -9.66 -11.61 13.74
C PHE A 467 -8.51 -12.55 13.32
N GLY A 468 -8.09 -12.50 12.06
CA GLY A 468 -6.98 -13.29 11.54
C GLY A 468 -5.66 -13.05 12.29
N LEU A 469 -5.36 -11.78 12.57
CA LEU A 469 -4.19 -11.39 13.36
C LEU A 469 -4.35 -11.75 14.85
N PHE A 470 -5.55 -11.65 15.42
CA PHE A 470 -5.81 -12.00 16.80
C PHE A 470 -5.48 -13.47 17.10
N ASP A 471 -5.90 -14.41 16.26
CA ASP A 471 -5.60 -15.84 16.45
C ASP A 471 -4.08 -16.11 16.47
N ARG A 472 -3.30 -15.32 15.73
CA ARG A 472 -1.82 -15.38 15.78
C ARG A 472 -1.26 -14.83 17.09
N PHE A 473 -1.84 -13.75 17.60
CA PHE A 473 -1.44 -13.11 18.86
C PHE A 473 -1.85 -13.91 20.09
N ASN A 474 -3.03 -14.54 20.08
CA ASN A 474 -3.59 -15.28 21.20
C ASN A 474 -2.83 -16.58 21.49
N ASN A 475 -1.86 -16.94 20.65
CA ASN A 475 -0.96 -18.05 20.90
C ASN A 475 0.13 -17.69 21.95
N PRO A 476 0.22 -18.40 23.09
CA PRO A 476 1.14 -18.07 24.17
C PRO A 476 2.62 -17.99 23.77
N GLY A 477 3.06 -18.73 22.75
CA GLY A 477 4.45 -18.71 22.26
C GLY A 477 4.77 -17.57 21.29
N ARG A 478 3.77 -16.76 20.93
CA ARG A 478 3.90 -15.70 19.89
C ARG A 478 3.42 -14.32 20.35
N LYS A 479 2.73 -14.23 21.50
CA LYS A 479 2.18 -12.98 22.05
C LYS A 479 3.21 -11.87 22.28
N ASP A 480 4.48 -12.23 22.52
CA ASP A 480 5.57 -11.30 22.79
C ASP A 480 6.36 -10.93 21.51
N GLN A 481 5.99 -11.49 20.35
CA GLN A 481 6.62 -11.12 19.08
C GLN A 481 6.14 -9.74 18.61
N ARG A 482 7.06 -9.00 17.99
CA ARG A 482 6.78 -7.71 17.35
C ARG A 482 5.55 -7.76 16.45
N PHE A 483 4.73 -6.70 16.47
CA PHE A 483 3.56 -6.58 15.61
C PHE A 483 3.94 -6.64 14.13
N SER A 484 5.04 -5.99 13.73
CA SER A 484 5.59 -6.09 12.37
C SER A 484 5.88 -7.53 11.93
N THR A 485 6.27 -8.41 12.85
CA THR A 485 6.50 -9.84 12.57
C THR A 485 5.19 -10.58 12.29
N HIS A 486 4.13 -10.24 13.01
CA HIS A 486 2.80 -10.79 12.76
C HIS A 486 2.25 -10.32 11.41
N LEU A 487 2.37 -9.04 11.09
CA LEU A 487 1.96 -8.48 9.79
C LEU A 487 2.70 -9.13 8.62
N LYS A 488 4.04 -9.25 8.70
CA LYS A 488 4.85 -9.94 7.67
C LYS A 488 4.37 -11.35 7.43
N ARG A 489 4.13 -12.09 8.51
CA ARG A 489 3.72 -13.48 8.40
C ARG A 489 2.30 -13.63 7.86
N TYR A 490 1.40 -12.72 8.23
CA TYR A 490 0.01 -12.77 7.79
C TYR A 490 -0.16 -12.37 6.31
N TYR A 491 0.54 -11.31 5.88
CA TYR A 491 0.35 -10.74 4.54
C TYR A 491 1.39 -11.18 3.50
N LEU A 492 2.63 -11.48 3.90
CA LEU A 492 3.74 -11.72 2.97
C LEU A 492 4.25 -13.16 2.98
N GLN A 493 3.91 -13.96 3.99
CA GLN A 493 4.34 -15.34 4.09
C GLN A 493 3.14 -16.26 3.98
N ASN A 494 3.30 -17.34 3.22
CA ASN A 494 2.25 -18.33 3.03
C ASN A 494 2.27 -19.29 4.24
N ASP A 495 1.62 -18.88 5.33
CA ASP A 495 1.44 -19.66 6.55
C ASP A 495 0.05 -20.29 6.48
N ALA A 496 -0.03 -21.49 5.90
CA ALA A 496 -1.25 -22.22 5.52
C ALA A 496 -2.32 -22.41 6.62
N ARG A 497 -2.08 -21.96 7.85
CA ARG A 497 -3.08 -21.96 8.93
C ARG A 497 -3.57 -20.57 9.35
N PHE A 498 -2.78 -19.52 9.16
CA PHE A 498 -3.03 -18.20 9.77
C PHE A 498 -2.49 -17.07 8.89
N ASP A 499 -2.94 -17.03 7.64
CA ASP A 499 -2.56 -15.97 6.71
C ASP A 499 -3.79 -15.41 5.98
N ILE A 500 -3.50 -14.45 5.12
CA ILE A 500 -4.49 -13.74 4.31
C ILE A 500 -5.34 -14.64 3.38
N HIS A 501 -4.88 -15.85 3.06
CA HIS A 501 -5.58 -16.80 2.20
C HIS A 501 -6.60 -17.66 2.95
N THR A 502 -6.54 -17.70 4.28
CA THR A 502 -7.49 -18.43 5.14
C THR A 502 -8.28 -17.49 6.05
N ARG A 503 -8.32 -16.19 5.74
CA ARG A 503 -8.87 -15.16 6.63
C ARG A 503 -10.35 -15.41 6.95
N TRP A 504 -11.13 -15.87 5.97
CA TRP A 504 -12.56 -16.08 6.14
C TRP A 504 -12.82 -17.35 6.93
N GLN A 505 -12.01 -18.39 6.73
CA GLN A 505 -12.02 -19.58 7.58
C GLN A 505 -11.67 -19.22 9.03
N THR A 506 -10.62 -18.45 9.27
CA THR A 506 -10.25 -17.99 10.62
C THR A 506 -11.35 -17.15 11.25
N PHE A 507 -11.90 -16.19 10.50
CA PHE A 507 -13.04 -15.41 10.91
C PHE A 507 -14.22 -16.32 11.29
N ALA A 508 -14.66 -17.24 10.42
CA ALA A 508 -15.76 -18.13 10.76
C ALA A 508 -15.49 -18.99 12.01
N ASN A 509 -14.24 -19.43 12.24
CA ASN A 509 -13.85 -20.28 13.38
C ASN A 509 -13.81 -19.53 14.72
N GLU A 510 -13.20 -18.33 14.77
CA GLU A 510 -13.14 -17.52 15.99
C GLU A 510 -14.54 -17.14 16.51
N PHE A 511 -15.53 -17.12 15.61
CA PHE A 511 -16.92 -16.87 15.94
C PHE A 511 -17.63 -18.07 16.55
N GLN A 512 -17.19 -19.29 16.25
CA GLN A 512 -17.74 -20.53 16.81
C GLN A 512 -17.33 -20.75 18.28
N ALA A 513 -16.30 -20.02 18.76
CA ALA A 513 -15.70 -20.24 20.07
C ALA A 513 -16.37 -19.48 21.25
N LYS A 514 -17.36 -18.62 20.99
CA LYS A 514 -18.10 -17.87 22.05
C LYS A 514 -19.58 -18.22 22.02
N PRO A 515 -20.28 -18.29 23.18
CA PRO A 515 -21.61 -18.89 23.28
C PRO A 515 -22.68 -17.95 22.72
N ILE A 516 -22.78 -17.93 21.40
CA ILE A 516 -24.04 -17.77 20.69
C ILE A 516 -24.21 -19.10 19.95
N GLU A 517 -25.35 -19.74 20.10
CA GLU A 517 -25.67 -21.08 19.58
C GLU A 517 -25.75 -21.14 18.03
N ALA A 518 -25.03 -20.28 17.31
CA ALA A 518 -25.17 -20.05 15.88
C ALA A 518 -23.78 -20.01 15.21
N THR A 519 -23.37 -21.13 14.62
CA THR A 519 -22.17 -21.24 13.79
C THR A 519 -22.39 -20.59 12.43
N PHE A 520 -21.41 -19.81 11.94
CA PHE A 520 -21.36 -19.45 10.53
C PHE A 520 -21.00 -20.69 9.71
N ASP A 521 -21.98 -21.26 9.03
CA ASP A 521 -21.78 -22.33 8.05
C ASP A 521 -21.63 -21.70 6.65
N ALA A 522 -20.63 -22.18 5.90
CA ALA A 522 -20.38 -21.73 4.54
C ALA A 522 -21.48 -22.18 3.57
N ASP A 523 -22.22 -23.24 3.90
CA ASP A 523 -23.21 -23.84 3.00
C ASP A 523 -24.63 -23.32 3.25
N ASP A 524 -25.08 -23.17 4.51
CA ASP A 524 -26.32 -22.43 4.85
C ASP A 524 -26.44 -22.06 6.35
N LEU A 525 -26.95 -20.86 6.65
CA LEU A 525 -27.29 -20.47 8.02
C LEU A 525 -28.73 -20.91 8.33
N THR A 526 -28.93 -21.64 9.43
CA THR A 526 -30.30 -21.96 9.88
C THR A 526 -31.07 -20.69 10.24
N GLU A 527 -32.40 -20.70 10.11
CA GLU A 527 -33.23 -19.56 10.52
C GLU A 527 -33.07 -19.20 12.00
N VAL A 528 -32.85 -20.20 12.87
CA VAL A 528 -32.56 -19.98 14.29
C VAL A 528 -31.26 -19.19 14.47
N ALA A 529 -30.21 -19.57 13.72
CA ALA A 529 -28.93 -18.86 13.74
C ALA A 529 -29.08 -17.42 13.22
N LYS A 530 -29.82 -17.21 12.12
CA LYS A 530 -30.09 -15.86 11.59
C LYS A 530 -30.81 -14.98 12.60
N GLN A 531 -31.86 -15.50 13.26
CA GLN A 531 -32.60 -14.75 14.27
C GLN A 531 -31.76 -14.43 15.52
N ALA A 532 -30.87 -15.34 15.94
CA ALA A 532 -29.94 -15.08 17.03
C ALA A 532 -28.98 -13.92 16.70
N TRP A 533 -28.44 -13.88 15.46
CA TRP A 533 -27.59 -12.80 15.01
C TRP A 533 -28.32 -11.46 14.89
N VAL A 534 -29.51 -11.45 14.28
CA VAL A 534 -30.36 -10.25 14.21
C VAL A 534 -30.68 -9.72 15.62
N SER A 535 -30.94 -10.60 16.59
CA SER A 535 -31.16 -10.23 17.99
C SER A 535 -29.91 -9.60 18.62
N ARG A 536 -28.71 -10.15 18.39
CA ARG A 536 -27.45 -9.57 18.86
C ARG A 536 -27.20 -8.19 18.26
N ILE A 537 -27.32 -8.05 16.94
CA ILE A 537 -27.14 -6.76 16.25
C ILE A 537 -28.17 -5.74 16.76
N ASN A 538 -29.40 -6.15 17.04
CA ASN A 538 -30.42 -5.27 17.61
C ASN A 538 -30.07 -4.77 19.02
N LYS A 539 -29.33 -5.52 19.84
CA LYS A 539 -28.83 -5.02 21.13
C LYS A 539 -27.84 -3.88 20.92
N PHE A 540 -26.94 -4.01 19.95
CA PHE A 540 -26.06 -2.93 19.52
C PHE A 540 -26.84 -1.74 18.95
N ASN A 541 -27.82 -1.98 18.06
CA ASN A 541 -28.63 -0.91 17.47
C ASN A 541 -29.42 -0.13 18.52
N ASN A 542 -29.89 -0.79 19.59
CA ASN A 542 -30.52 -0.10 20.72
C ASN A 542 -29.54 0.84 21.44
N LEU A 543 -28.28 0.41 21.61
CA LEU A 543 -27.23 1.23 22.21
C LEU A 543 -26.93 2.45 21.33
N PHE A 544 -26.76 2.24 20.03
CA PHE A 544 -26.44 3.28 19.07
C PHE A 544 -27.60 4.26 18.86
N GLY A 545 -28.82 3.76 18.62
CA GLY A 545 -30.00 4.57 18.37
C GLY A 545 -30.47 5.40 19.58
N ASP A 546 -30.11 4.98 20.80
CA ASP A 546 -30.32 5.80 22.00
C ASP A 546 -29.25 6.92 22.15
N GLY A 547 -28.27 7.00 21.24
CA GLY A 547 -27.20 8.01 21.24
C GLY A 547 -26.14 7.82 22.34
N LYS A 548 -26.06 6.64 22.96
CA LYS A 548 -25.32 6.43 24.22
C LYS A 548 -23.86 6.03 24.07
N PHE A 549 -23.22 6.35 22.95
CA PHE A 549 -21.75 6.35 22.92
C PHE A 549 -21.17 7.45 23.82
N SER A 550 -21.92 8.53 24.08
CA SER A 550 -21.56 9.55 25.08
C SER A 550 -21.95 9.10 26.50
N VAL A 551 -20.97 9.06 27.40
CA VAL A 551 -21.11 8.64 28.80
C VAL A 551 -21.75 9.75 29.62
N SER A 552 -23.04 10.05 29.41
CA SER A 552 -23.79 10.86 30.36
C SER A 552 -24.40 9.96 31.44
N PRO A 553 -24.02 10.12 32.73
CA PRO A 553 -24.53 9.29 33.84
C PRO A 553 -26.01 9.54 34.17
N GLY A 554 -26.64 10.54 33.53
CA GLY A 554 -28.06 10.82 33.68
C GLY A 554 -28.88 9.91 32.79
N GLY A 555 -29.45 8.85 33.37
CA GLY A 555 -30.45 8.02 32.71
C GLY A 555 -31.58 8.87 32.13
N LEU A 556 -31.52 9.15 30.83
CA LEU A 556 -32.61 9.71 30.05
C LEU A 556 -32.85 8.80 28.84
N GLY A 557 -34.09 8.28 28.77
CA GLY A 557 -34.73 7.66 27.61
C GLY A 557 -34.05 6.43 27.00
N ARG A 558 -34.07 5.27 27.65
CA ARG A 558 -34.04 4.01 26.87
C ARG A 558 -35.36 3.92 26.12
N ASN A 559 -35.34 3.70 24.81
CA ASN A 559 -36.56 3.30 24.11
C ASN A 559 -36.59 1.76 23.99
N PRO A 560 -37.26 1.04 24.92
CA PRO A 560 -37.35 -0.42 24.84
C PRO A 560 -38.15 -0.90 23.61
N ASN A 561 -38.81 0.02 22.90
CA ASN A 561 -39.68 -0.27 21.77
C ASN A 561 -39.00 0.05 20.42
N TRP A 562 -37.67 0.19 20.38
CA TRP A 562 -36.98 0.25 19.11
C TRP A 562 -37.29 -1.01 18.29
N ASN A 563 -37.64 -0.77 17.02
CA ASN A 563 -37.87 -1.81 16.04
C ASN A 563 -37.06 -1.48 14.80
N TRP A 564 -35.94 -2.18 14.65
CA TRP A 564 -34.99 -2.01 13.56
C TRP A 564 -35.38 -2.96 12.42
N ALA A 565 -36.36 -2.52 11.62
CA ALA A 565 -37.04 -3.36 10.64
C ALA A 565 -36.10 -3.98 9.59
N TYR A 566 -34.94 -3.36 9.34
CA TYR A 566 -34.00 -3.74 8.29
C TYR A 566 -32.75 -4.48 8.79
N THR A 567 -32.65 -4.80 10.08
CA THR A 567 -31.47 -5.52 10.61
C THR A 567 -31.30 -6.89 9.95
N GLY A 568 -32.41 -7.58 9.67
CA GLY A 568 -32.39 -8.84 8.92
C GLY A 568 -31.82 -8.67 7.52
N ASP A 569 -32.26 -7.65 6.78
CA ASP A 569 -31.78 -7.35 5.43
C ASP A 569 -30.28 -7.01 5.39
N MET A 570 -29.79 -6.25 6.38
CA MET A 570 -28.36 -5.92 6.48
C MET A 570 -27.53 -7.17 6.81
N PHE A 571 -28.00 -7.99 7.75
CA PHE A 571 -27.33 -9.23 8.12
C PHE A 571 -27.32 -10.24 6.96
N GLU A 572 -28.38 -10.31 6.16
CA GLU A 572 -28.43 -11.20 4.99
C GLU A 572 -27.35 -10.83 3.95
N ARG A 573 -27.09 -9.54 3.73
CA ARG A 573 -26.03 -9.07 2.82
C ARG A 573 -24.65 -9.46 3.32
N PHE A 574 -24.39 -9.18 4.60
CA PHE A 574 -23.13 -9.56 5.25
C PHE A 574 -22.93 -11.08 5.19
N SER A 575 -23.90 -11.87 5.64
CA SER A 575 -23.78 -13.33 5.69
C SER A 575 -23.60 -13.97 4.32
N LYS A 576 -24.29 -13.48 3.28
CA LYS A 576 -24.05 -13.94 1.90
C LYS A 576 -22.62 -13.63 1.45
N TYR A 577 -22.13 -12.43 1.73
CA TYR A 577 -20.75 -12.07 1.41
C TYR A 577 -19.75 -13.00 2.12
N VAL A 578 -19.91 -13.24 3.42
CA VAL A 578 -19.07 -14.20 4.17
C VAL A 578 -19.14 -15.60 3.57
N GLN A 579 -20.33 -16.10 3.24
CA GLN A 579 -20.50 -17.43 2.64
C GLN A 579 -19.84 -17.55 1.26
N GLU A 580 -19.97 -16.53 0.41
CA GLU A 580 -19.30 -16.49 -0.90
C GLU A 580 -17.78 -16.54 -0.74
N GLN A 581 -17.23 -15.78 0.20
CA GLN A 581 -15.80 -15.76 0.45
C GLN A 581 -15.27 -17.07 1.05
N LEU A 582 -16.01 -17.68 1.98
CA LEU A 582 -15.70 -19.01 2.50
C LEU A 582 -15.68 -20.09 1.41
N LYS A 583 -16.61 -20.02 0.45
CA LYS A 583 -16.63 -20.93 -0.71
C LYS A 583 -15.39 -20.74 -1.59
N ASN A 584 -14.99 -19.49 -1.83
CA ASN A 584 -13.78 -19.18 -2.60
C ASN A 584 -12.52 -19.70 -1.92
N GLU A 585 -12.40 -19.60 -0.59
CA GLU A 585 -11.24 -20.15 0.14
C GLU A 585 -11.22 -21.69 0.18
N ARG A 586 -12.39 -22.35 0.14
CA ARG A 586 -12.49 -23.82 0.14
C ARG A 586 -12.22 -24.45 -1.23
N ASN A 587 -12.47 -23.70 -2.32
CA ASN A 587 -12.24 -24.12 -3.70
C ASN A 587 -11.34 -23.10 -4.43
N PRO A 588 -10.04 -23.01 -4.08
CA PRO A 588 -9.12 -21.99 -4.57
C PRO A 588 -8.74 -22.10 -6.05
#